data_AF-A0A966MQH7-F1
#
_entry.id   AF-A0A966MQH7-F1
#
_cell.length_a   1.000
_cell.length_b   1.000
_cell.length_c   1.000
_cell.angle_alpha   90.00
_cell.angle_beta   90.00
_cell.angle_gamma   90.00
#
_symmetry.space_group_name_H-M   'P 1'
#
loop_
_entity.id
_entity.type
_entity.pdbx_description
1 polymer ?
#
loop_
_entity_poly.entity_id
_entity_poly.type
_entity_poly.pdbx_seq_one_letter_code
_entity_poly.pdbx_strand_id
1 'polypeptide(L)' 'MARALQLTEQLMAEPSVTPSDGRCQALIAARLQPLGFSCETLVSGPDDFRVTNLWAIRRSAHPNAP' A
#
# COMPACT_ATOMS: atom_id res chain seq x y z
N MET A 1 12.80 -9.05 -13.10
CA MET A 1 11.51 -9.02 -13.81
C MET A 1 10.41 -9.83 -13.10
N ALA A 2 10.64 -11.10 -12.71
CA ALA A 2 9.59 -11.95 -12.10
C ALA A 2 8.86 -11.36 -10.87
N ARG A 3 9.58 -10.66 -9.96
CA ARG A 3 8.97 -10.10 -8.72
C ARG A 3 7.95 -8.98 -8.97
N ALA A 4 8.17 -8.15 -9.99
CA ALA A 4 7.25 -7.07 -10.34
C ALA A 4 5.98 -7.65 -10.97
N LEU A 5 6.13 -8.58 -11.92
CA LEU A 5 5.01 -9.29 -12.55
C LEU A 5 4.14 -10.01 -11.53
N GLN A 6 4.75 -10.79 -10.62
CA GLN A 6 4.01 -11.51 -9.58
C GLN A 6 3.23 -10.57 -8.65
N LEU A 7 3.80 -9.42 -8.27
CA LEU A 7 3.07 -8.43 -7.47
C LEU A 7 1.91 -7.85 -8.28
N THR A 8 2.11 -7.50 -9.54
CA THR A 8 1.05 -7.00 -10.42
C THR A 8 -0.10 -8.00 -10.54
N GLU A 9 0.19 -9.27 -10.78
CA GLU A 9 -0.82 -10.33 -10.86
C GLU A 9 -1.62 -10.48 -9.56
N GLN A 10 -0.95 -10.42 -8.40
CA GLN A 10 -1.63 -10.46 -7.11
C GLN A 10 -2.54 -9.26 -6.88
N LEU A 11 -2.10 -8.05 -7.25
CA LEU A 11 -2.93 -6.84 -7.14
C LEU A 11 -4.13 -6.89 -8.09
N MET A 12 -3.94 -7.37 -9.32
CA MET A 12 -5.03 -7.52 -10.29
C MET A 12 -6.07 -8.57 -9.88
N ALA A 13 -5.69 -9.56 -9.06
CA ALA A 13 -6.59 -10.58 -8.56
C ALA A 13 -7.51 -10.08 -7.42
N GLU A 14 -7.19 -8.95 -6.79
CA GLU A 14 -7.98 -8.40 -5.70
C GLU A 14 -9.21 -7.63 -6.23
N PRO A 15 -10.43 -7.86 -5.68
CA PRO A 15 -11.66 -7.22 -6.16
C PRO A 15 -11.79 -5.76 -5.63
N SER A 16 -10.94 -4.86 -6.12
CA SER A 16 -10.81 -3.47 -5.63
C SER A 16 -11.64 -2.46 -6.43
N VAL A 17 -12.96 -2.69 -6.55
CA VAL A 17 -13.87 -1.68 -7.14
C VAL A 17 -14.14 -0.58 -6.12
N THR A 18 -14.03 0.68 -6.55
CA THR A 18 -14.20 1.86 -5.69
C THR A 18 -15.47 1.79 -4.82
N PRO A 19 -15.38 2.07 -3.50
CA PRO A 19 -14.20 2.51 -2.74
C PRO A 19 -13.38 1.37 -2.11
N SER A 20 -13.67 0.12 -2.43
CA SER A 20 -12.98 -1.06 -1.87
C SER A 20 -11.52 -1.10 -2.28
N ASP A 21 -10.62 -1.26 -1.31
CA ASP A 21 -9.19 -1.51 -1.57
C ASP A 21 -8.93 -2.94 -2.04
N GLY A 22 -9.83 -3.89 -1.75
CA GLY A 22 -9.63 -5.29 -2.10
C GLY A 22 -8.42 -5.96 -1.43
N ARG A 23 -7.74 -5.34 -0.45
CA ARG A 23 -6.45 -5.77 0.16
C ARG A 23 -5.20 -5.34 -0.61
N CYS A 24 -5.31 -4.57 -1.68
CA CYS A 24 -4.16 -4.05 -2.42
C CYS A 24 -3.14 -3.35 -1.52
N GLN A 25 -3.60 -2.48 -0.61
CA GLN A 25 -2.71 -1.77 0.31
C GLN A 25 -2.06 -2.68 1.34
N ALA A 26 -2.75 -3.72 1.80
CA ALA A 26 -2.17 -4.72 2.71
C ALA A 26 -1.04 -5.51 2.02
N LEU A 27 -1.24 -5.90 0.76
CA LEU A 27 -0.22 -6.59 -0.05
C LEU A 27 1.02 -5.71 -0.31
N ILE A 28 0.81 -4.41 -0.49
CA ILE A 28 1.88 -3.43 -0.66
C ILE A 28 2.63 -3.23 0.67
N ALA A 29 1.90 -2.97 1.77
CA ALA A 29 2.48 -2.74 3.09
C ALA A 29 3.32 -3.94 3.56
N ALA A 30 2.81 -5.17 3.38
CA ALA A 30 3.53 -6.39 3.76
C ALA A 30 4.89 -6.55 3.04
N ARG A 31 5.03 -5.98 1.85
CA ARG A 31 6.30 -5.98 1.09
C ARG A 31 7.22 -4.82 1.48
N LEU A 32 6.65 -3.68 1.83
CA LEU A 32 7.40 -2.48 2.21
C LEU A 32 7.95 -2.55 3.64
N GLN A 33 7.20 -3.11 4.59
CA GLN A 33 7.60 -3.20 6.00
C GLN A 33 8.97 -3.89 6.20
N PRO A 34 9.27 -5.05 5.59
CA PRO A 34 10.59 -5.67 5.69
C PRO A 34 11.74 -4.84 5.09
N LEU A 35 11.42 -3.86 4.24
CA LEU A 35 12.39 -2.94 3.63
C LEU A 35 12.61 -1.67 4.47
N GLY A 36 12.04 -1.61 5.68
CA GLY A 36 12.20 -0.50 6.61
C GLY A 36 11.20 0.64 6.44
N PHE A 37 10.08 0.39 5.75
CA PHE A 37 8.98 1.36 5.71
C PHE A 37 8.10 1.23 6.97
N SER A 38 7.79 2.36 7.59
CA SER A 38 6.65 2.49 8.49
C SER A 38 5.39 2.66 7.65
N CYS A 39 4.40 1.79 7.84
CA CYS A 39 3.14 1.81 7.11
C CYS A 39 1.98 2.13 8.07
N GLU A 40 1.19 3.13 7.73
CA GLU A 40 0.00 3.56 8.47
C GLU A 40 -1.22 3.52 7.55
N THR A 41 -2.32 2.94 8.04
CA THR A 41 -3.60 2.92 7.32
C THR A 41 -4.45 4.10 7.77
N LEU A 42 -4.94 4.87 6.80
CA LEU A 42 -5.77 6.05 7.01
C LEU A 42 -7.12 5.85 6.34
N VAL A 43 -8.19 5.72 7.13
CA VAL A 43 -9.56 5.61 6.62
C VAL A 43 -10.24 6.97 6.72
N SER A 44 -10.82 7.45 5.61
CA SER A 44 -11.43 8.78 5.54
C SER A 44 -12.64 8.81 4.60
N GLY A 45 -13.45 9.86 4.67
CA GLY A 45 -14.67 10.06 3.87
C GLY A 45 -15.96 10.03 4.70
N PRO A 46 -17.14 10.25 4.08
CA PRO A 46 -18.46 10.13 4.71
C PRO A 46 -18.91 8.68 4.91
N ASP A 47 -19.93 8.42 5.74
CA ASP A 47 -20.25 7.06 6.28
C ASP A 47 -20.66 6.09 5.18
N ASP A 48 -21.29 6.62 4.14
CA ASP A 48 -21.69 5.93 2.92
C ASP A 48 -20.53 5.75 1.91
N PHE A 49 -19.39 6.41 2.12
CA PHE A 49 -18.27 6.38 1.19
C PHE A 49 -16.93 6.56 1.91
N ARG A 50 -16.46 5.52 2.60
CA ARG A 50 -15.13 5.48 3.23
C ARG A 50 -14.08 4.93 2.26
N VAL A 51 -13.00 5.69 2.08
CA VAL A 51 -11.79 5.25 1.34
C VAL A 51 -10.69 4.86 2.32
N THR A 52 -9.95 3.80 1.97
CA THR A 52 -8.75 3.37 2.72
C THR A 52 -7.52 3.89 1.98
N ASN A 53 -6.60 4.52 2.70
CA ASN A 53 -5.33 5.03 2.16
C ASN A 53 -4.16 4.45 2.94
N LEU A 54 -3.02 4.29 2.25
CA LEU A 54 -1.78 3.79 2.83
C LEU A 54 -0.74 4.90 2.83
N TRP A 55 -0.30 5.27 4.01
CA TRP A 55 0.84 6.15 4.21
C TRP A 55 2.07 5.33 4.55
N ALA A 56 3.01 5.20 3.61
CA ALA A 56 4.22 4.40 3.77
C ALA A 56 5.47 5.29 3.69
N ILE A 57 6.21 5.41 4.80
CA ILE A 57 7.43 6.20 4.87
C ILE A 57 8.62 5.31 5.23
N ARG A 58 9.69 5.40 4.45
CA ARG A 58 11.02 4.99 4.88
C ARG A 58 11.85 6.23 5.20
N ARG A 59 12.08 6.49 6.49
CA ARG A 59 12.89 7.64 6.91
C ARG A 59 14.37 7.33 6.69
N SER A 60 15.11 8.26 6.10
CA SER A 60 16.56 8.22 6.05
C SER A 60 17.14 9.22 7.05
N ALA A 61 18.22 8.83 7.73
CA ALA A 61 19.02 9.74 8.55
C ALA A 61 19.95 10.61 7.70
N HIS A 62 20.14 10.28 6.42
CA HIS A 62 20.88 11.11 5.49
C HIS A 62 19.93 12.12 4.83
N PRO A 63 20.13 13.43 5.03
CA PRO A 63 19.28 14.47 4.44
C PRO A 63 19.26 14.43 2.90
N ASN A 64 20.25 13.77 2.28
CA ASN A 64 20.40 13.61 0.83
C ASN A 64 20.39 12.13 0.40
N ALA A 65 19.84 11.21 1.19
CA ALA A 65 19.60 9.87 0.67
C ALA A 65 18.65 9.95 -0.54
N PRO A 66 18.91 9.17 -1.61
CA PRO A 66 18.02 9.13 -2.77
C PRO A 66 16.61 8.64 -2.41
#